data_AF-A0A8J2HSK5-F1
#
_entry.id   AF-A0A8J2HSK5-F1
#
_cell.length_a   1.000
_cell.length_b   1.000
_cell.length_c   1.000
_cell.angle_alpha   90.00
_cell.angle_beta   90.00
_cell.angle_gamma   90.00
#
_symmetry.space_group_name_H-M   'P 1'
#
loop_
_entity.id
_entity.type
_entity.pdbx_description
1 polymer ?
#
loop_
_entity_poly.entity_id
_entity_poly.type
_entity_poly.pdbx_seq_one_letter_code
_entity_poly.pdbx_strand_id
1 'polypeptide(L)'
;MNAACVAAQCLHQELAAVLVHGGAGRDSTLVITSIAQIILNPDCRTIRGFEALVEREWLQAGHPFYTRTRHGAYYPTNSQHSPHAPTFLLFLDCLYQLHYQFQFSFEYTTDMLIELFKHAYFSGYGTFLGDCESDRVSLRLAERTTSIWTYINRPESLEKWMNPLYEPNLGIIWPSVAPISINLWKELYLSHTSASPWDGFITCVTQIKQNHLAVKKIANQLRIQVRRGLDEIICDPNTSCQTENDQEQLSPCFAQLTLESQKT
;
A
#
# COMPACT_ATOMS: atom_id res chain seq x y z
N MET A 1 -5.54 15.35 7.16
CA MET A 1 -4.12 14.95 7.30
C MET A 1 -3.36 15.74 8.35
N ASN A 2 -3.27 17.08 8.28
CA ASN A 2 -2.52 17.89 9.26
C ASN A 2 -2.89 17.59 10.73
N ALA A 3 -4.18 17.60 11.07
CA ALA A 3 -4.64 17.28 12.42
C ALA A 3 -4.22 15.88 12.91
N ALA A 4 -4.17 14.88 12.01
CA ALA A 4 -3.71 13.53 12.35
C ALA A 4 -2.19 13.49 12.57
N CYS A 5 -1.42 14.29 11.82
CA CYS A 5 0.03 14.42 12.02
C CYS A 5 0.34 15.05 13.38
N VAL A 6 -0.40 16.10 13.76
CA VAL A 6 -0.27 16.73 15.09
C VAL A 6 -0.63 15.73 16.19
N ALA A 7 -1.74 15.00 16.05
CA ALA A 7 -2.10 13.97 17.02
C ALA A 7 -1.02 12.88 17.15
N ALA A 8 -0.45 12.43 16.02
CA ALA A 8 0.65 11.47 16.01
C ALA A 8 1.94 12.04 16.65
N GLN A 9 2.27 13.31 16.42
CA GLN A 9 3.41 13.99 17.03
C GLN A 9 3.27 14.06 18.55
N CYS A 10 2.12 14.50 19.07
CA CYS A 10 1.88 14.55 20.51
C CYS A 10 2.01 13.15 21.16
N LEU A 11 1.48 12.10 20.51
CA LEU A 11 1.57 10.73 21.02
C LEU A 11 3.02 10.20 21.03
N HIS A 12 3.78 10.43 19.95
CA HIS A 12 5.10 9.83 19.80
C HIS A 12 6.24 10.67 20.38
N GLN A 13 6.24 11.98 20.14
CA GLN A 13 7.33 12.88 20.49
C GLN A 13 7.13 13.51 21.87
N GLU A 14 5.91 13.92 22.20
CA GLU A 14 5.60 14.57 23.48
C GLU A 14 5.16 13.57 24.56
N LEU A 15 4.93 12.30 24.18
CA LEU A 15 4.43 11.23 25.06
C LEU A 15 3.15 11.63 25.80
N ALA A 16 2.30 12.43 25.15
CA ALA A 16 1.07 12.97 25.71
C ALA A 16 -0.17 12.20 25.23
N ALA A 17 -1.14 11.99 26.11
CA ALA A 17 -2.44 11.46 25.73
C ALA A 17 -3.25 12.50 24.95
N VAL A 18 -3.80 12.11 23.80
CA VAL A 18 -4.56 13.01 22.91
C VAL A 18 -6.03 12.58 22.87
N LEU A 19 -6.94 13.50 23.22
CA LEU A 19 -8.37 13.33 23.01
C LEU A 19 -8.78 13.98 21.68
N VAL A 20 -9.27 13.18 20.74
CA VAL A 20 -9.81 13.67 19.46
C VAL A 20 -11.33 13.59 19.52
N HIS A 21 -12.03 14.71 19.32
CA HIS A 21 -13.48 14.72 19.21
C HIS A 21 -13.96 15.72 18.15
N GLY A 22 -15.01 15.33 17.42
CA GLY A 22 -15.77 16.18 16.53
C GLY A 22 -17.12 16.50 17.16
N GLY A 23 -18.09 16.92 16.34
CA GLY A 23 -19.46 17.19 16.82
C GLY A 23 -20.11 15.94 17.45
N ALA A 24 -20.24 14.87 16.68
CA ALA A 24 -20.80 13.59 17.14
C ALA A 24 -19.75 12.48 17.37
N GLY A 25 -18.47 12.76 17.11
CA GLY A 25 -17.38 11.76 17.25
C GLY A 25 -17.35 10.66 16.17
N ARG A 26 -18.26 10.68 15.19
CA ARG A 26 -18.47 9.58 14.22
C ARG A 26 -18.04 9.90 12.78
N ASP A 27 -17.43 11.07 12.56
CA ASP A 27 -16.99 11.52 11.23
C ASP A 27 -15.51 11.93 11.25
N SER A 28 -15.22 13.23 11.37
CA SER A 28 -13.84 13.76 11.35
C SER A 28 -12.94 13.16 12.42
N THR A 29 -13.50 12.80 13.57
CA THR A 29 -12.79 12.06 14.63
C THR A 29 -12.19 10.77 14.08
N LEU A 30 -12.99 9.96 13.40
CA LEU A 30 -12.57 8.65 12.87
C LEU A 30 -11.51 8.80 11.78
N VAL A 31 -11.62 9.84 10.95
CA VAL A 31 -10.58 10.18 9.96
C VAL A 31 -9.26 10.49 10.65
N ILE A 32 -9.28 11.33 11.70
CA ILE A 32 -8.07 11.76 12.40
C ILE A 32 -7.45 10.58 13.15
N THR A 33 -8.24 9.80 13.91
CA THR A 33 -7.74 8.65 14.67
C THR A 33 -7.19 7.56 13.75
N SER A 34 -7.89 7.25 12.65
CA SER A 34 -7.44 6.23 11.69
C SER A 34 -6.13 6.62 11.01
N ILE A 35 -5.99 7.86 10.54
CA ILE A 35 -4.75 8.32 9.88
C ILE A 35 -3.59 8.40 10.89
N ALA A 36 -3.84 8.83 12.12
CA ALA A 36 -2.81 8.81 13.17
C ALA A 36 -2.34 7.39 13.48
N GLN A 37 -3.26 6.42 13.55
CA GLN A 37 -2.92 5.01 13.73
C GLN A 37 -2.12 4.44 12.56
N ILE A 38 -2.45 4.78 11.31
CA ILE A 38 -1.68 4.34 10.13
C ILE A 38 -0.26 4.96 10.12
N ILE A 39 -0.13 6.21 10.56
CA ILE A 39 1.16 6.89 10.71
C ILE A 39 2.02 6.17 11.75
N LEU A 40 1.45 5.83 12.91
CA LEU A 40 2.18 5.32 14.07
C LEU A 40 2.39 3.79 14.06
N ASN A 41 1.40 3.02 13.59
CA ASN A 41 1.37 1.57 13.70
C ASN A 41 1.59 0.90 12.33
N PRO A 42 2.73 0.19 12.13
CA PRO A 42 3.00 -0.58 10.92
C PRO A 42 1.95 -1.64 10.60
N ASP A 43 1.29 -2.23 11.61
CA ASP A 43 0.28 -3.27 11.39
C ASP A 43 -0.88 -2.74 10.55
N CYS A 44 -1.29 -1.49 10.77
CA CYS A 44 -2.35 -0.83 10.02
C CYS A 44 -2.02 -0.63 8.53
N ARG A 45 -0.78 -0.89 8.10
CA ARG A 45 -0.31 -0.82 6.71
C ARG A 45 -0.28 -2.20 6.03
N THR A 46 -0.56 -3.26 6.78
CA THR A 46 -0.82 -4.61 6.25
C THR A 46 -2.27 -4.72 5.80
N ILE A 47 -2.59 -5.66 4.90
CA ILE A 47 -3.97 -5.92 4.46
C ILE A 47 -4.83 -6.22 5.70
N ARG A 48 -4.40 -7.17 6.53
CA ARG A 48 -5.15 -7.60 7.73
C ARG A 48 -5.30 -6.50 8.77
N GLY A 49 -4.25 -5.73 9.02
CA GLY A 49 -4.33 -4.66 10.01
C GLY A 49 -5.16 -3.47 9.52
N PHE A 50 -5.19 -3.20 8.22
CA PHE A 50 -6.10 -2.21 7.64
C PHE A 50 -7.57 -2.66 7.71
N GLU A 51 -7.86 -3.94 7.42
CA GLU A 51 -9.20 -4.52 7.63
C GLU A 51 -9.66 -4.36 9.09
N ALA A 52 -8.79 -4.73 10.04
CA ALA A 52 -9.06 -4.60 11.46
C ALA A 52 -9.26 -3.14 11.90
N LEU A 53 -8.51 -2.21 11.32
CA LEU A 53 -8.67 -0.78 11.56
C LEU A 53 -10.05 -0.29 11.09
N VAL A 54 -10.49 -0.67 9.88
CA VAL A 54 -11.81 -0.27 9.36
C VAL A 54 -12.94 -0.89 10.19
N GLU A 55 -12.84 -2.17 10.55
CA GLU A 55 -13.82 -2.84 11.41
C GLU A 55 -13.96 -2.13 12.77
N ARG A 56 -12.84 -1.84 13.44
CA ARG A 56 -12.85 -1.20 14.76
C ARG A 56 -13.24 0.27 14.72
N GLU A 57 -12.52 1.08 13.93
CA GLU A 57 -12.63 2.54 13.96
C GLU A 57 -13.84 3.06 13.18
N TRP A 58 -14.37 2.31 12.21
CA TRP A 58 -15.46 2.80 11.36
C TRP A 58 -16.77 2.06 11.63
N LEU A 59 -16.75 0.73 11.66
CA LEU A 59 -17.97 -0.05 11.81
C LEU A 59 -18.42 -0.11 13.27
N GLN A 60 -17.56 -0.58 14.17
CA GLN A 60 -17.87 -0.70 15.59
C GLN A 60 -18.04 0.65 16.28
N ALA A 61 -17.27 1.67 15.89
CA ALA A 61 -17.44 3.04 16.39
C ALA A 61 -18.73 3.73 15.90
N GLY A 62 -19.44 3.13 14.94
CA GLY A 62 -20.74 3.60 14.48
C GLY A 62 -20.66 4.77 13.49
N HIS A 63 -19.73 4.73 12.54
CA HIS A 63 -19.80 5.62 11.39
C HIS A 63 -21.11 5.35 10.62
N PRO A 64 -21.96 6.37 10.40
CA PRO A 64 -23.27 6.18 9.81
C PRO A 64 -23.19 6.01 8.28
N PHE A 65 -22.63 4.88 7.82
CA PHE A 65 -22.39 4.59 6.41
C PHE A 65 -23.65 4.76 5.56
N TYR A 66 -24.76 4.15 5.97
CA TYR A 66 -26.01 4.22 5.21
C TYR A 66 -26.48 5.66 5.06
N THR A 67 -26.53 6.42 6.16
CA THR A 67 -26.96 7.81 6.15
C THR A 67 -26.02 8.71 5.33
N ARG A 68 -24.71 8.44 5.37
CA ARG A 68 -23.68 9.24 4.69
C ARG A 68 -23.57 8.96 3.20
N THR A 69 -23.82 7.72 2.75
CA THR A 69 -23.64 7.29 1.35
C THR A 69 -24.95 7.05 0.60
N ARG A 70 -26.12 7.24 1.23
CA ARG A 70 -27.45 7.06 0.62
C ARG A 70 -27.68 7.85 -0.68
N HIS A 71 -27.02 8.99 -0.83
CA HIS A 71 -27.20 9.91 -1.94
C HIS A 71 -25.93 10.02 -2.77
N GLY A 72 -26.07 10.22 -4.08
CA GLY A 72 -24.94 10.48 -4.98
C GLY A 72 -24.51 11.95 -4.96
N ALA A 73 -23.38 12.25 -5.62
CA ALA A 73 -22.78 13.59 -5.68
C ALA A 73 -23.70 14.70 -6.24
N TYR A 74 -24.71 14.33 -7.03
CA TYR A 74 -25.65 15.28 -7.66
C TYR A 74 -26.98 15.42 -6.91
N TYR A 75 -27.10 14.85 -5.71
CA TYR A 75 -28.34 14.95 -4.95
C TYR A 75 -28.58 16.40 -4.50
N PRO A 76 -29.72 17.02 -4.85
CA PRO A 76 -29.99 18.41 -4.51
C PRO A 76 -30.17 18.56 -3.00
N THR A 77 -29.20 19.18 -2.34
CA THR A 77 -29.26 19.48 -0.91
C THR A 77 -30.06 20.75 -0.69
N ASN A 78 -31.39 20.69 -0.83
CA ASN A 78 -32.28 21.80 -0.50
C ASN A 78 -32.38 22.08 1.02
N SER A 79 -31.63 21.34 1.83
CA SER A 79 -31.57 21.50 3.29
C SER A 79 -30.15 21.85 3.73
N GLN A 80 -30.03 22.84 4.63
CA GLN A 80 -28.78 23.24 5.27
C GLN A 80 -28.14 22.12 6.13
N HIS A 81 -28.84 21.00 6.31
CA HIS A 81 -28.44 19.86 7.13
C HIS A 81 -28.54 18.55 6.34
N SER A 82 -28.00 18.51 5.13
CA SER A 82 -27.86 17.23 4.43
C SER A 82 -26.99 16.29 5.26
N PRO A 83 -27.47 15.10 5.62
CA PRO A 83 -26.67 14.12 6.34
C PRO A 83 -25.72 13.36 5.41
N HIS A 84 -25.73 13.64 4.09
CA HIS A 84 -24.78 13.08 3.16
C HIS A 84 -23.41 13.76 3.31
N ALA A 85 -22.36 12.96 3.49
CA ALA A 85 -20.99 13.46 3.48
C ALA A 85 -20.01 12.35 3.06
N PRO A 86 -19.03 12.63 2.19
CA PRO A 86 -18.05 11.65 1.73
C PRO A 86 -16.93 11.41 2.76
N THR A 87 -17.27 11.20 4.04
CA THR A 87 -16.29 11.12 5.13
C THR A 87 -15.36 9.92 5.00
N PHE A 88 -15.90 8.74 4.68
CA PHE A 88 -15.09 7.55 4.44
C PHE A 88 -14.22 7.69 3.20
N LEU A 89 -14.74 8.32 2.13
CA LEU A 89 -13.94 8.66 0.95
C LEU A 89 -12.80 9.63 1.29
N LEU A 90 -13.04 10.65 2.12
CA LEU A 90 -12.00 11.59 2.57
C LEU A 90 -10.89 10.86 3.35
N PHE A 91 -11.24 9.85 4.14
CA PHE A 91 -10.26 8.98 4.78
C PHE A 91 -9.43 8.20 3.77
N LEU A 92 -10.08 7.57 2.78
CA LEU A 92 -9.38 6.82 1.73
C LEU A 92 -8.48 7.72 0.87
N ASP A 93 -8.90 8.96 0.58
CA ASP A 93 -8.05 9.95 -0.10
C ASP A 93 -6.84 10.30 0.76
N CYS A 94 -7.02 10.60 2.05
CA CYS A 94 -5.90 10.83 2.96
C CYS A 94 -4.92 9.65 2.97
N LEU A 95 -5.43 8.42 2.91
CA LEU A 95 -4.61 7.21 2.81
C LEU A 95 -3.88 7.14 1.46
N TYR A 96 -4.54 7.43 0.34
CA TYR A 96 -3.90 7.52 -0.98
C TYR A 96 -2.70 8.49 -0.97
N GLN A 97 -2.81 9.64 -0.29
CA GLN A 97 -1.68 10.55 -0.16
C GLN A 97 -0.50 9.93 0.61
N LEU A 98 -0.77 9.08 1.61
CA LEU A 98 0.29 8.32 2.29
C LEU A 98 0.90 7.26 1.37
N HIS A 99 0.10 6.56 0.56
CA HIS A 99 0.63 5.63 -0.46
C HIS A 99 1.56 6.35 -1.43
N TYR A 100 1.20 7.56 -1.86
CA TYR A 100 2.01 8.34 -2.79
C TYR A 100 3.38 8.70 -2.18
N GLN A 101 3.41 9.11 -0.91
CA GLN A 101 4.64 9.50 -0.23
C GLN A 101 5.47 8.31 0.28
N PHE A 102 4.84 7.16 0.54
CA PHE A 102 5.48 5.97 1.15
C PHE A 102 5.14 4.68 0.40
N GLN A 103 5.44 4.63 -0.90
CA GLN A 103 5.04 3.55 -1.82
C GLN A 103 5.46 2.14 -1.38
N PHE A 104 6.53 1.99 -0.61
CA PHE A 104 7.02 0.70 -0.13
C PHE A 104 6.44 0.28 1.22
N SER A 105 5.81 1.20 1.98
CA SER A 105 5.40 0.94 3.38
C SER A 105 4.03 0.29 3.54
N PHE A 106 3.27 0.14 2.45
CA PHE A 106 1.92 -0.43 2.45
C PHE A 106 1.87 -1.75 1.70
N GLU A 107 1.27 -2.77 2.34
CA GLU A 107 1.11 -4.11 1.76
C GLU A 107 0.02 -4.13 0.69
N TYR A 108 -0.98 -3.25 0.78
CA TYR A 108 -2.08 -3.17 -0.18
C TYR A 108 -1.87 -2.08 -1.24
N THR A 109 -2.56 -2.19 -2.37
CA THR A 109 -2.56 -1.20 -3.45
C THR A 109 -3.67 -0.17 -3.30
N THR A 110 -3.55 0.94 -4.02
CA THR A 110 -4.62 1.95 -4.13
C THR A 110 -5.87 1.39 -4.79
N ASP A 111 -5.77 0.31 -5.58
CA ASP A 111 -6.92 -0.37 -6.18
C ASP A 111 -7.82 -1.01 -5.12
N MET A 112 -7.25 -1.55 -4.04
CA MET A 112 -8.02 -2.03 -2.90
C MET A 112 -8.82 -0.88 -2.27
N LEU A 113 -8.23 0.32 -2.16
CA LEU A 113 -8.92 1.50 -1.62
C LEU A 113 -10.09 1.93 -2.52
N ILE A 114 -9.89 1.91 -3.84
CA ILE A 114 -10.95 2.19 -4.82
C ILE A 114 -12.09 1.17 -4.68
N GLU A 115 -11.77 -0.10 -4.48
CA GLU A 115 -12.76 -1.16 -4.29
C GLU A 115 -13.59 -0.97 -3.00
N LEU A 116 -12.94 -0.56 -1.90
CA LEU A 116 -13.64 -0.19 -0.66
C LEU A 116 -14.55 1.01 -0.84
N PHE A 117 -14.08 2.06 -1.54
CA PHE A 117 -14.90 3.21 -1.88
C PHE A 117 -16.16 2.78 -2.64
N LYS A 118 -16.01 1.98 -3.70
CA LYS A 118 -17.15 1.49 -4.50
C LYS A 118 -18.15 0.76 -3.61
N HIS A 119 -17.70 -0.13 -2.74
CA HIS A 119 -18.59 -0.91 -1.88
C HIS A 119 -19.18 -0.14 -0.69
N ALA A 120 -18.61 1.00 -0.30
CA ALA A 120 -19.25 1.90 0.65
C ALA A 120 -20.47 2.63 0.06
N TYR A 121 -20.50 2.86 -1.25
CA TYR A 121 -21.61 3.54 -1.95
C TYR A 121 -22.56 2.57 -2.67
N PHE A 122 -22.03 1.52 -3.27
CA PHE A 122 -22.75 0.46 -3.96
C PHE A 122 -22.30 -0.90 -3.41
N SER A 123 -23.00 -1.38 -2.40
CA SER A 123 -22.57 -2.58 -1.69
C SER A 123 -23.15 -3.85 -2.32
N GLY A 124 -22.26 -4.74 -2.76
CA GLY A 124 -22.57 -6.16 -2.96
C GLY A 124 -22.43 -7.00 -1.69
N TYR A 125 -22.01 -6.37 -0.59
CA TYR A 125 -21.62 -7.02 0.67
C TYR A 125 -22.37 -6.43 1.87
N GLY A 126 -22.30 -7.12 3.02
CA GLY A 126 -22.86 -6.62 4.29
C GLY A 126 -22.01 -5.57 4.99
N THR A 127 -20.72 -5.47 4.64
CA THR A 127 -19.71 -4.79 5.46
C THR A 127 -19.99 -3.31 5.69
N PHE A 128 -20.60 -2.58 4.76
CA PHE A 128 -20.88 -1.16 4.92
C PHE A 128 -22.38 -0.83 5.09
N LEU A 129 -23.23 -1.84 5.34
CA LEU A 129 -24.66 -1.64 5.55
C LEU A 129 -24.99 -1.27 7.01
N GLY A 130 -25.93 -0.35 7.20
CA GLY A 130 -26.34 0.13 8.53
C GLY A 130 -25.44 1.24 9.10
N ASP A 131 -25.96 1.97 10.08
CA ASP A 131 -25.30 3.16 10.63
C ASP A 131 -24.53 2.90 11.92
N CYS A 132 -24.82 1.81 12.61
CA CYS A 132 -24.11 1.38 13.81
C CYS A 132 -24.15 -0.13 14.00
N GLU A 133 -23.35 -0.64 14.94
CA GLU A 133 -23.29 -2.07 15.26
C GLU A 133 -24.64 -2.64 15.69
N SER A 134 -25.42 -1.88 16.46
CA SER A 134 -26.77 -2.29 16.87
C SER A 134 -27.68 -2.55 15.67
N ASP A 135 -27.62 -1.70 14.64
CA ASP A 135 -28.43 -1.87 13.42
C ASP A 135 -28.01 -3.14 12.68
N ARG A 136 -26.70 -3.38 12.58
CA ARG A 136 -26.11 -4.54 11.87
C ARG A 136 -26.54 -5.86 12.50
N VAL A 137 -26.56 -5.92 13.83
CA VAL A 137 -27.06 -7.06 14.61
C VAL A 137 -28.56 -7.24 14.38
N SER A 138 -29.35 -6.16 14.46
CA SER A 138 -30.81 -6.22 14.27
C SER A 138 -31.21 -6.73 12.87
N LEU A 139 -30.43 -6.35 11.85
CA LEU A 139 -30.62 -6.76 10.46
C LEU A 139 -30.06 -8.15 10.15
N ARG A 140 -29.35 -8.76 11.11
CA ARG A 140 -28.65 -10.06 10.97
C ARG A 140 -27.72 -10.09 9.76
N LEU A 141 -26.95 -9.03 9.56
CA LEU A 141 -26.10 -8.90 8.37
C LEU A 141 -25.06 -10.02 8.28
N ALA A 142 -24.47 -10.43 9.41
CA ALA A 142 -23.48 -11.51 9.44
C ALA A 142 -24.05 -12.86 8.94
N GLU A 143 -25.36 -13.09 9.09
CA GLU A 143 -26.04 -14.32 8.65
C GLU A 143 -26.59 -14.20 7.23
N ARG A 144 -27.05 -13.00 6.85
CA ARG A 144 -27.80 -12.77 5.60
C ARG A 144 -26.94 -12.29 4.44
N THR A 145 -25.71 -11.85 4.70
CA THR A 145 -24.83 -11.22 3.72
C THR A 145 -23.39 -11.70 3.89
N THR A 146 -22.57 -11.52 2.86
CA THR A 146 -21.13 -11.83 2.91
C THR A 146 -20.32 -10.58 3.23
N SER A 147 -19.21 -10.72 3.95
CA SER A 147 -18.27 -9.63 4.16
C SER A 147 -17.38 -9.40 2.94
N ILE A 148 -17.08 -8.13 2.64
CA ILE A 148 -16.09 -7.78 1.61
C ILE A 148 -14.71 -8.35 1.93
N TRP A 149 -14.36 -8.47 3.22
CA TRP A 149 -13.11 -9.07 3.64
C TRP A 149 -13.03 -10.55 3.23
N THR A 150 -14.16 -11.27 3.24
CA THR A 150 -14.20 -12.65 2.75
C THR A 150 -13.85 -12.74 1.27
N TYR A 151 -14.16 -11.71 0.48
CA TYR A 151 -13.78 -11.63 -0.93
C TYR A 151 -12.33 -11.21 -1.12
N ILE A 152 -11.89 -10.12 -0.48
CA ILE A 152 -10.52 -9.59 -0.58
C ILE A 152 -9.48 -10.64 -0.17
N ASN A 153 -9.79 -11.45 0.83
CA ASN A 153 -8.88 -12.46 1.36
C ASN A 153 -8.92 -13.82 0.67
N ARG A 154 -9.68 -13.97 -0.43
CA ARG A 154 -9.59 -15.20 -1.24
C ARG A 154 -8.21 -15.23 -1.89
N PRO A 155 -7.50 -16.37 -1.89
CA PRO A 155 -6.16 -16.47 -2.48
C PRO A 155 -6.08 -15.91 -3.92
N GLU A 156 -7.10 -16.21 -4.74
CA GLU A 156 -7.22 -15.75 -6.12
C GLU A 156 -7.34 -14.22 -6.26
N SER A 157 -7.94 -13.57 -5.28
CA SER A 157 -8.16 -12.11 -5.29
C SER A 157 -7.07 -11.37 -4.53
N LEU A 158 -6.47 -12.00 -3.51
CA LEU A 158 -5.47 -11.39 -2.64
C LEU A 158 -4.27 -10.85 -3.43
N GLU A 159 -3.78 -11.62 -4.41
CA GLU A 159 -2.65 -11.23 -5.25
C GLU A 159 -2.88 -9.90 -5.99
N LYS A 160 -4.13 -9.59 -6.35
CA LYS A 160 -4.51 -8.32 -7.01
C LYS A 160 -4.34 -7.12 -6.08
N TRP A 161 -4.61 -7.32 -4.79
CA TRP A 161 -4.59 -6.24 -3.80
C TRP A 161 -3.21 -6.01 -3.22
N MET A 162 -2.29 -6.97 -3.38
CA MET A 162 -0.94 -6.88 -2.82
C MET A 162 -0.05 -5.94 -3.62
N ASN A 163 0.59 -5.02 -2.91
CA ASN A 163 1.59 -4.13 -3.45
C ASN A 163 2.89 -4.92 -3.72
N PRO A 164 3.31 -5.03 -5.00
CA PRO A 164 4.58 -5.66 -5.31
C PRO A 164 5.77 -4.93 -4.67
N LEU A 165 5.68 -3.64 -4.42
CA LEU A 165 6.80 -2.89 -3.84
C LEU A 165 6.81 -2.93 -2.30
N TYR A 166 5.94 -3.71 -1.66
CA TYR A 166 5.89 -3.72 -0.20
C TYR A 166 7.19 -4.23 0.43
N GLU A 167 7.75 -3.41 1.31
CA GLU A 167 8.83 -3.74 2.24
C GLU A 167 8.37 -3.39 3.66
N PRO A 168 8.38 -4.34 4.62
CA PRO A 168 7.95 -4.09 5.98
C PRO A 168 8.72 -2.93 6.62
N ASN A 169 8.05 -1.79 6.77
CA ASN A 169 8.59 -0.61 7.43
C ASN A 169 8.01 -0.52 8.85
N LEU A 170 8.83 -0.92 9.84
CA LEU A 170 8.48 -0.86 11.26
C LEU A 170 8.49 0.57 11.83
N GLY A 171 9.02 1.54 11.08
CA GLY A 171 9.12 2.93 11.49
C GLY A 171 7.79 3.69 11.34
N ILE A 172 7.74 4.84 12.01
CA ILE A 172 6.67 5.83 11.86
C ILE A 172 6.88 6.57 10.55
N ILE A 173 5.80 6.81 9.80
CA ILE A 173 5.83 7.58 8.55
C ILE A 173 5.37 9.02 8.79
N TRP A 174 6.22 10.00 8.51
CA TRP A 174 5.90 11.42 8.70
C TRP A 174 5.61 12.09 7.35
N PRO A 175 4.32 12.16 6.92
CA PRO A 175 3.98 12.74 5.63
C PRO A 175 4.18 14.26 5.61
N SER A 176 4.52 14.79 4.45
CA SER A 176 4.38 16.21 4.15
C SER A 176 2.91 16.55 3.95
N VAL A 177 2.42 17.51 4.72
CA VAL A 177 1.05 18.06 4.62
C VAL A 177 1.00 19.41 3.88
N ALA A 178 2.11 19.80 3.26
CA ALA A 178 2.16 21.02 2.44
C ALA A 178 1.23 20.88 1.22
N PRO A 179 0.52 21.94 0.79
CA PRO A 179 -0.40 21.86 -0.34
C PRO A 179 0.24 21.32 -1.63
N ILE A 180 1.52 21.62 -1.87
CA ILE A 180 2.28 21.15 -3.03
C ILE A 180 2.56 19.63 -3.01
N SER A 181 2.49 19.00 -1.83
CA SER A 181 2.69 17.57 -1.65
C SER A 181 1.41 16.75 -1.77
N ILE A 182 0.26 17.40 -1.93
CA ILE A 182 -1.04 16.75 -2.10
C ILE A 182 -1.34 16.61 -3.59
N ASN A 183 -1.59 15.38 -4.02
CA ASN A 183 -1.90 15.07 -5.41
C ASN A 183 -3.37 14.71 -5.58
N LEU A 184 -3.96 15.09 -6.72
CA LEU A 184 -5.28 14.60 -7.08
C LEU A 184 -5.23 13.08 -7.26
N TRP A 185 -6.14 12.34 -6.61
CA TRP A 185 -6.31 10.91 -6.82
C TRP A 185 -6.98 10.63 -8.17
N LYS A 186 -6.18 10.74 -9.23
CA LYS A 186 -6.67 10.70 -10.62
C LYS A 186 -7.32 9.36 -10.97
N GLU A 187 -6.79 8.27 -10.45
CA GLU A 187 -7.31 6.91 -10.65
C GLU A 187 -8.75 6.77 -10.17
N LEU A 188 -9.14 7.49 -9.11
CA LEU A 188 -10.51 7.49 -8.62
C LEU A 188 -11.35 8.57 -9.32
N TYR A 189 -10.90 9.83 -9.25
CA TYR A 189 -11.71 10.99 -9.64
C TYR A 189 -11.83 11.20 -11.15
N LEU A 190 -10.88 10.70 -11.94
CA LEU A 190 -10.85 10.84 -13.40
C LEU A 190 -11.05 9.51 -14.13
N SER A 191 -11.46 8.46 -13.42
CA SER A 191 -11.65 7.10 -13.95
C SER A 191 -12.61 7.00 -15.15
N HIS A 192 -13.56 7.93 -15.28
CA HIS A 192 -14.53 7.99 -16.37
C HIS A 192 -14.10 8.90 -17.53
N THR A 193 -12.88 9.45 -17.50
CA THR A 193 -12.36 10.35 -18.53
C THR A 193 -11.27 9.65 -19.34
N SER A 194 -11.15 10.00 -20.62
CA SER A 194 -10.07 9.54 -21.51
C SER A 194 -8.67 9.99 -21.05
N ALA A 195 -8.58 10.83 -20.02
CA ALA A 195 -7.37 11.30 -19.40
C ALA A 195 -6.84 10.37 -18.28
N SER A 196 -7.34 9.13 -18.16
CA SER A 196 -6.78 8.10 -17.26
C SER A 196 -5.59 7.39 -17.94
N PRO A 197 -4.34 7.87 -17.80
CA PRO A 197 -3.17 7.39 -18.54
C PRO A 197 -2.57 6.14 -17.89
N TRP A 198 -3.21 5.59 -16.84
CA TRP A 198 -2.64 4.60 -15.93
C TRP A 198 -3.04 3.16 -16.27
N ASP A 199 -3.83 2.95 -17.32
CA ASP A 199 -4.17 1.61 -17.79
C ASP A 199 -2.88 0.89 -18.22
N GLY A 200 -2.50 -0.16 -17.49
CA GLY A 200 -1.24 -0.90 -17.67
C GLY A 200 -0.04 -0.44 -16.82
N PHE A 201 -0.13 0.61 -16.00
CA PHE A 201 0.98 0.99 -15.10
C PHE A 201 1.30 -0.12 -14.09
N ILE A 202 0.26 -0.69 -13.45
CA ILE A 202 0.44 -1.81 -12.50
C ILE A 202 1.02 -3.04 -13.21
N THR A 203 0.59 -3.33 -14.45
CA THR A 203 1.16 -4.41 -15.27
C THR A 203 2.65 -4.17 -15.53
N CYS A 204 3.02 -2.93 -15.88
CA CYS A 204 4.41 -2.52 -16.10
C CYS A 204 5.25 -2.66 -14.81
N VAL A 205 4.75 -2.16 -13.68
CA VAL A 205 5.43 -2.27 -12.37
C VAL A 205 5.59 -3.74 -11.96
N THR A 206 4.58 -4.57 -12.18
CA THR A 206 4.62 -6.00 -11.88
C THR A 206 5.65 -6.71 -12.75
N GLN A 207 5.69 -6.39 -14.05
CA GLN A 207 6.71 -6.90 -14.97
C GLN A 207 8.12 -6.45 -14.56
N ILE A 208 8.30 -5.19 -14.18
CA ILE A 208 9.58 -4.66 -13.70
C ILE A 208 10.02 -5.38 -12.43
N LYS A 209 9.11 -5.64 -11.48
CA LYS A 209 9.45 -6.39 -10.27
C LYS A 209 9.81 -7.84 -10.58
N GLN A 210 9.06 -8.52 -11.45
CA GLN A 210 9.39 -9.88 -11.88
C GLN A 210 10.77 -9.93 -12.54
N ASN A 211 11.06 -8.97 -13.40
CA ASN A 211 12.37 -8.80 -14.03
C ASN A 211 13.45 -8.55 -12.96
N HIS A 212 13.20 -7.67 -11.98
CA HIS A 212 14.14 -7.40 -10.88
C HIS A 212 14.42 -8.65 -10.03
N LEU A 213 13.39 -9.42 -9.68
CA LEU A 213 13.53 -10.67 -8.93
C LEU A 213 14.33 -11.71 -9.72
N ALA A 214 14.06 -11.83 -11.03
CA ALA A 214 14.82 -12.71 -11.92
C ALA A 214 16.30 -12.30 -12.00
N VAL A 215 16.57 -11.00 -12.20
CA VAL A 215 17.94 -10.44 -12.21
C VAL A 215 18.65 -10.68 -10.87
N LYS A 216 17.97 -10.45 -9.75
CA LYS A 216 18.52 -10.70 -8.40
C LYS A 216 18.87 -12.17 -8.19
N LYS A 217 18.05 -13.10 -8.69
CA LYS A 217 18.31 -14.54 -8.63
C LYS A 217 19.56 -14.92 -9.45
N ILE A 218 19.68 -14.39 -10.66
CA ILE A 218 20.83 -14.60 -11.54
C ILE A 218 22.11 -14.03 -10.91
N ALA A 219 22.06 -12.79 -10.40
CA ALA A 219 23.19 -12.16 -9.74
C ALA A 219 23.69 -12.96 -8.53
N ASN A 220 22.78 -13.55 -7.75
CA ASN A 220 23.15 -14.44 -6.64
C ASN A 220 23.80 -15.74 -7.13
N GLN A 221 23.30 -16.36 -8.20
CA GLN A 221 23.94 -17.55 -8.80
C GLN A 221 25.36 -17.26 -9.29
N LEU A 222 25.56 -16.13 -9.98
CA LEU A 222 26.88 -15.71 -10.45
C LEU A 222 27.86 -15.47 -9.29
N ARG A 223 27.40 -14.83 -8.20
CA ARG A 223 28.22 -14.66 -6.99
C ARG A 223 28.67 -16.00 -6.38
N ILE A 224 27.78 -16.99 -6.37
CA ILE A 224 28.12 -18.34 -5.89
C ILE A 224 29.15 -18.99 -6.81
N GLN A 225 29.02 -18.86 -8.13
CA GLN A 225 29.98 -19.39 -9.09
C GLN A 225 31.36 -18.72 -8.97
N VAL A 226 31.40 -17.40 -8.83
CA VAL A 226 32.65 -16.65 -8.62
C VAL A 226 33.32 -17.11 -7.32
N ARG A 227 32.56 -17.28 -6.23
CA ARG A 227 33.09 -17.80 -4.97
C ARG A 227 33.64 -19.21 -5.12
N ARG A 228 32.91 -20.11 -5.80
CA ARG A 228 33.38 -21.48 -6.04
C ARG A 228 34.66 -21.49 -6.88
N GLY A 229 34.74 -20.68 -7.92
CA GLY A 229 35.97 -20.56 -8.74
C GLY A 229 37.14 -19.98 -7.96
N LEU A 230 36.91 -19.01 -7.07
CA LEU A 230 37.94 -18.50 -6.16
C LEU A 230 38.39 -19.58 -5.16
N ASP A 231 37.46 -20.35 -4.59
CA ASP A 231 37.75 -21.43 -3.66
C ASP A 231 38.52 -22.57 -4.36
N GLU A 232 38.20 -22.88 -5.63
CA GLU A 232 38.94 -23.82 -6.47
C GLU A 232 40.38 -23.34 -6.72
N ILE A 233 40.58 -22.06 -7.05
CA ILE A 233 41.92 -21.46 -7.20
C ILE A 233 42.72 -21.49 -5.89
N ILE A 234 42.06 -21.27 -4.76
CA ILE A 234 42.71 -21.25 -3.44
C ILE A 234 43.02 -22.68 -2.95
N CYS A 235 42.22 -23.68 -3.33
CA CYS A 235 42.38 -25.07 -2.89
C CYS A 235 43.21 -25.95 -3.84
N ASP A 236 43.65 -25.45 -5.00
CA ASP A 236 44.49 -26.20 -5.93
C ASP A 236 45.98 -26.08 -5.53
N PRO A 237 46.64 -27.13 -4.97
CA PRO A 237 48.00 -27.01 -4.45
C PRO A 237 49.08 -26.97 -5.55
N ASN A 238 48.69 -27.03 -6.83
CA ASN A 238 49.61 -27.21 -7.95
C ASN A 238 49.98 -25.92 -8.70
N THR A 239 49.54 -24.73 -8.26
CA THR A 239 50.00 -23.46 -8.86
C THR A 239 51.24 -22.87 -8.19
N SER A 240 51.81 -23.51 -7.17
CA SER A 240 53.04 -23.05 -6.50
C SER A 240 54.17 -24.07 -6.51
N CYS A 241 54.44 -24.74 -7.64
CA CYS A 241 55.72 -25.44 -7.86
C CYS A 241 55.97 -25.63 -9.37
N GLN A 242 56.43 -24.58 -10.04
CA GLN A 242 57.35 -24.65 -11.18
C GLN A 242 57.83 -23.24 -11.54
N THR A 243 58.72 -22.71 -10.71
CA THR A 243 59.72 -21.74 -11.17
C THR A 243 60.88 -22.55 -11.74
N GLU A 244 61.07 -22.52 -13.05
CA GLU A 244 62.32 -22.09 -13.70
C GLU A 244 62.32 -22.47 -15.19
N ASN A 245 62.62 -21.46 -16.00
CA ASN A 245 63.04 -21.51 -17.40
C ASN A 245 62.00 -21.98 -18.42
N ASP A 246 61.31 -21.04 -19.06
CA ASP A 246 61.62 -20.68 -20.45
C ASP A 246 60.78 -19.49 -20.90
N GLN A 247 61.37 -18.70 -21.80
CA GLN A 247 60.75 -17.55 -22.45
C GLN A 247 59.57 -17.99 -23.35
N GLU A 248 58.68 -17.04 -23.59
CA GLU A 248 57.57 -17.04 -24.57
C GLU A 248 56.20 -17.56 -24.11
N GLN A 249 55.18 -16.81 -24.56
CA GLN A 249 53.73 -17.10 -24.49
C GLN A 249 52.98 -16.71 -23.20
N LEU A 250 52.74 -15.39 -23.06
CA LEU A 250 51.51 -14.92 -22.40
C LEU A 250 50.31 -15.56 -23.10
N SER A 251 49.72 -16.56 -22.43
CA SER A 251 48.53 -17.28 -22.88
C SER A 251 47.24 -16.54 -22.49
N PRO A 252 46.14 -16.75 -23.23
CA PRO A 252 45.06 -15.78 -23.39
C PRO A 252 43.89 -16.08 -22.44
N CYS A 253 43.84 -15.46 -21.27
CA CYS A 253 42.67 -15.60 -20.38
C CYS A 253 41.96 -14.28 -20.05
N PHE A 254 42.53 -13.14 -20.45
CA PHE A 254 41.99 -11.82 -20.12
C PHE A 254 41.33 -11.06 -21.28
N ALA A 255 41.22 -11.66 -22.47
CA ALA A 255 40.79 -10.97 -23.69
C ALA A 255 39.35 -11.24 -24.13
N GLN A 256 38.39 -11.37 -23.21
CA GLN A 256 36.97 -11.51 -23.58
C GLN A 256 36.02 -10.88 -22.55
N LEU A 257 36.31 -9.64 -22.15
CA LEU A 257 35.33 -8.76 -21.52
C LEU A 257 35.41 -7.36 -22.16
N THR A 258 35.22 -7.31 -23.47
CA THR A 258 34.91 -6.07 -24.16
C THR A 258 33.40 -6.00 -24.33
N LEU A 259 32.79 -5.09 -23.57
CA LEU A 259 31.43 -4.62 -23.75
C LEU A 259 31.24 -4.16 -25.20
N GLU A 260 30.45 -4.88 -25.98
CA GLU A 260 29.84 -4.31 -27.18
C GLU A 260 28.71 -3.38 -26.75
N SER A 261 29.10 -2.12 -26.52
CA SER A 261 28.20 -0.98 -26.61
C SER A 261 28.19 -0.50 -28.07
N GLN A 262 26.98 -0.35 -28.61
CA GLN A 262 26.58 0.39 -29.82
C GLN A 262 26.49 -0.36 -31.16
N LYS A 263 25.23 -0.54 -31.60
CA LYS A 263 24.59 -0.16 -32.89
C LYS A 263 23.32 -1.03 -33.01
N THR A 264 22.10 -0.54 -33.17
CA THR A 264 21.49 0.66 -33.78
C THR A 264 20.09 0.83 -33.21
#